data_AF-A0A7J7J9N1-F1
#
_entry.id   AF-A0A7J7J9N1-F1
#
_cell.length_a   1.000
_cell.length_b   1.000
_cell.length_c   1.000
_cell.angle_alpha   90.00
_cell.angle_beta   90.00
_cell.angle_gamma   90.00
#
_symmetry.space_group_name_H-M   'P 1'
#
loop_
_entity.id
_entity.type
_entity.pdbx_description
1 polymer ?
#
loop_
_entity_poly.entity_id
_entity_poly.type
_entity_poly.pdbx_seq_one_letter_code
_entity_poly.pdbx_strand_id
1 'polypeptide(L)' 'MGAYVHLLEYNNIEGMVLLSELSRRRIRSINKLIRIGRDECVVVIRVDKDKGYIDLSKRRVGTRGYCEMYREIF' A
#
# COMPACT_ATOMS: atom_id res chain seq x y z
N MET A 1 -11.43 -3.11 6.21
CA MET A 1 -10.40 -2.28 6.86
C MET A 1 -9.17 -2.28 6.00
N GLY A 2 -8.72 -1.11 5.57
CA GLY A 2 -7.51 -0.90 4.77
C GLY A 2 -6.76 0.30 5.32
N ALA A 3 -5.55 0.53 4.82
CA ALA A 3 -4.73 1.70 5.11
C ALA A 3 -4.67 2.58 3.86
N TYR A 4 -4.73 3.90 4.07
CA TYR A 4 -4.51 4.88 3.01
C TYR A 4 -3.04 5.25 2.96
N VAL A 5 -2.52 5.36 1.74
CA VAL A 5 -1.11 5.64 1.48
C VAL A 5 -0.99 6.66 0.36
N HIS A 6 0.08 7.45 0.36
CA HIS A 6 0.46 8.30 -0.77
C HIS A 6 1.55 7.61 -1.58
N LEU A 7 1.35 7.50 -2.89
CA LEU A 7 2.42 7.09 -3.80
C LEU A 7 3.34 8.28 -4.07
N LEU A 8 4.60 8.17 -3.66
CA LEU A 8 5.57 9.26 -3.81
C LEU A 8 5.95 9.51 -5.28
N GLU A 9 5.95 8.45 -6.09
CA GLU A 9 6.30 8.49 -7.52
C GLU A 9 5.23 9.16 -8.39
N TYR A 10 3.97 9.14 -7.96
CA TYR A 10 2.85 9.73 -8.71
C TYR A 10 2.25 10.92 -7.98
N ASN A 11 3.06 11.93 -7.65
CA ASN A 11 2.58 13.20 -7.09
C ASN A 11 1.68 13.05 -5.83
N ASN A 12 2.00 12.08 -4.96
CA ASN A 12 1.23 11.76 -3.75
C ASN A 12 -0.23 11.36 -4.01
N ILE A 13 -0.52 10.71 -5.14
CA ILE A 13 -1.85 10.11 -5.37
C ILE A 13 -2.18 9.16 -4.20
N GLU A 14 -3.44 9.18 -3.79
CA GLU A 14 -3.96 8.32 -2.74
C GLU A 14 -4.16 6.89 -3.26
N GLY A 15 -3.55 5.94 -2.56
CA GLY A 15 -3.76 4.52 -2.75
C GLY A 15 -4.35 3.89 -1.49
N MET A 16 -4.98 2.74 -1.66
CA MET A 16 -5.50 1.94 -0.55
C MET A 16 -4.81 0.58 -0.54
N VAL A 17 -4.27 0.20 0.61
CA VAL A 17 -3.75 -1.14 0.87
C VAL A 17 -4.75 -1.88 1.75
N LEU A 18 -5.23 -3.04 1.29
CA LEU A 18 -6.07 -3.89 2.13
C LEU A 18 -5.26 -4.51 3.27
N LEU A 19 -5.83 -4.63 4.49
CA LEU A 19 -5.16 -5.33 5.60
C LEU A 19 -4.77 -6.78 5.23
N SER A 20 -5.60 -7.43 4.42
CA SER A 20 -5.36 -8.79 3.90
C SER A 20 -4.12 -8.87 2.97
N GLU A 21 -3.73 -7.74 2.40
CA GLU A 21 -2.59 -7.59 1.50
C GLU A 21 -1.33 -7.04 2.18
N LEU A 22 -1.44 -6.57 3.43
CA LEU A 22 -0.33 -6.14 4.28
C LEU A 22 0.43 -7.31 4.91
N SER A 23 -0.28 -8.35 5.37
CA SER A 23 0.33 -9.51 6.00
C SER A 23 -0.40 -10.80 5.68
N ARG A 24 0.35 -11.91 5.56
CA ARG A 24 -0.21 -13.26 5.45
C ARG A 24 -0.73 -13.81 6.79
N ARG A 25 -0.32 -13.22 7.92
CA ARG A 25 -0.66 -13.67 9.28
C ARG A 25 -1.71 -12.75 9.91
N ARG A 26 -2.47 -13.28 10.86
CA ARG A 26 -3.46 -12.50 11.62
C ARG A 26 -2.76 -11.37 12.38
N ILE A 27 -3.21 -10.15 12.14
CA ILE A 27 -2.63 -8.93 12.73
C ILE A 27 -3.25 -8.74 14.11
N ARG A 28 -2.41 -8.72 15.17
CA ARG A 28 -2.83 -8.34 16.53
C ARG A 28 -2.81 -6.83 16.74
N SER A 29 -1.90 -6.12 16.06
CA SER A 29 -1.75 -4.67 16.17
C SER A 29 -1.18 -4.11 14.88
N ILE A 30 -1.86 -3.10 14.31
CA ILE A 30 -1.49 -2.44 13.04
C ILE A 30 -0.20 -1.63 13.22
N ASN A 31 -0.07 -0.89 14.34
CA ASN A 31 1.09 -0.06 14.68
C ASN A 31 2.43 -0.82 14.74
N LYS A 32 2.41 -2.14 14.91
CA LYS A 32 3.64 -2.95 14.94
C LYS A 32 4.09 -3.36 13.54
N LEU A 33 3.14 -3.54 12.63
CA LEU A 33 3.40 -3.96 11.26
C LEU A 33 3.76 -2.79 10.35
N ILE A 34 3.25 -1.61 10.66
CA ILE A 34 3.43 -0.44 9.81
C ILE A 34 3.79 0.75 10.67
N ARG A 35 4.85 1.45 10.26
CA ARG A 35 5.34 2.65 10.92
C ARG A 35 4.97 3.84 10.07
N ILE A 36 4.13 4.70 10.63
CA ILE A 36 3.73 5.97 10.03
C ILE A 36 5.00 6.75 9.64
N GLY A 37 5.01 7.28 8.42
CA GLY A 37 6.11 8.11 7.91
C GLY A 37 7.34 7.34 7.38
N ARG A 38 7.33 6.01 7.34
CA ARG A 38 8.31 5.25 6.57
C ARG A 38 7.87 5.05 5.14
N ASP A 39 8.84 5.15 4.23
CA ASP A 39 8.71 4.65 2.87
C ASP A 39 8.77 3.13 2.87
N GLU A 40 7.81 2.52 2.17
CA GLU A 40 7.78 1.09 1.94
C GLU A 40 7.43 0.82 0.47
N CYS A 41 7.72 -0.39 0.02
CA CYS A 41 7.54 -0.81 -1.35
C CYS A 41 6.26 -1.66 -1.47
N VAL A 42 5.39 -1.34 -2.44
CA VAL A 42 4.17 -2.09 -2.78
C VAL A 42 4.07 -2.30 -4.28
N VAL A 43 3.15 -3.17 -4.69
CA VAL A 43 2.80 -3.38 -6.09
C VAL A 43 1.38 -2.91 -6.33
N VAL A 44 1.17 -2.21 -7.45
CA VAL A 44 -0.16 -1.85 -7.94
C VAL A 44 -0.87 -3.09 -8.47
N ILE A 45 -2.06 -3.38 -7.93
CA ILE A 45 -2.92 -4.45 -8.44
C ILE A 45 -3.90 -3.87 -9.46
N ARG A 46 -4.55 -2.77 -9.10
CA ARG A 46 -5.64 -2.19 -9.89
C ARG A 46 -5.60 -0.67 -9.78
N VAL A 47 -5.94 0.00 -10.88
CA VAL A 47 -6.03 1.46 -10.97
C VAL A 47 -7.41 1.80 -11.50
N ASP A 48 -8.17 2.57 -10.74
CA ASP A 48 -9.46 3.12 -11.15
C ASP A 48 -9.29 4.63 -11.40
N LYS A 49 -9.11 4.98 -12.67
CA LYS A 49 -8.79 6.35 -13.11
C LYS A 49 -9.93 7.35 -12.90
N ASP A 50 -11.19 6.90 -13.00
CA ASP A 50 -12.37 7.75 -12.81
C ASP A 50 -12.51 8.28 -11.39
N LYS A 51 -12.11 7.48 -10.40
CA LYS A 51 -12.21 7.84 -8.99
C LYS A 51 -10.87 8.23 -8.36
N GLY A 52 -9.76 8.03 -9.08
CA GLY A 52 -8.42 8.27 -8.58
C GLY A 52 -7.99 7.28 -7.49
N TYR A 53 -8.59 6.08 -7.44
CA TYR A 53 -8.22 5.06 -6.46
C TYR A 53 -7.27 4.03 -7.04
N ILE A 54 -6.28 3.66 -6.24
CA ILE A 54 -5.30 2.63 -6.59
C ILE A 54 -5.33 1.56 -5.51
N ASP A 55 -5.60 0.32 -5.90
CA ASP A 55 -5.49 -0.83 -5.00
C ASP A 55 -4.05 -1.35 -5.03
N LEU A 56 -3.46 -1.42 -3.84
CA LEU A 56 -2.06 -1.74 -3.63
C LEU A 56 -1.93 -3.03 -2.81
N SER A 57 -0.84 -3.76 -3.04
CA SER A 57 -0.50 -4.95 -2.25
C SER A 57 0.98 -5.07 -1.97
N LYS A 58 1.27 -5.38 -0.69
CA LYS A 58 2.61 -5.66 -0.20
C LYS A 58 3.00 -7.13 -0.38
N ARG A 59 2.02 -8.04 -0.37
CA ARG A 59 2.25 -9.49 -0.49
C ARG A 59 2.84 -9.94 -1.82
N ARG A 60 2.64 -9.16 -2.88
CA ARG A 60 3.06 -9.48 -4.25
C ARG A 60 4.42 -8.90 -4.63
N VAL A 61 5.04 -8.12 -3.75
CA VAL A 61 6.39 -7.59 -3.90
C VAL A 61 7.37 -8.76 -4.07
N GLY A 62 8.04 -8.82 -5.22
CA GLY A 62 9.07 -9.83 -5.55
C GLY A 62 8.71 -10.88 -6.60
N THR A 63 7.46 -10.95 -7.10
CA THR A 63 7.08 -11.98 -8.09
C THR A 63 7.29 -11.58 -9.55
N ARG A 64 7.19 -10.28 -9.92
CA ARG A 64 7.48 -9.70 -11.27
C ARG A 64 6.90 -8.29 -11.50
N GLY A 65 6.21 -7.71 -10.51
CA GLY A 65 5.57 -6.39 -10.64
C GLY A 65 6.48 -5.24 -10.26
N TYR A 66 6.32 -4.10 -10.93
CA TYR A 66 6.93 -2.82 -10.56
C TYR A 66 6.70 -2.55 -9.07
N CYS A 67 7.78 -2.15 -8.40
CA CYS A 67 7.79 -1.84 -6.99
C CYS A 67 7.68 -0.32 -6.85
N GLU A 68 6.61 0.13 -6.23
CA GLU A 68 6.31 1.55 -6.04
C GLU A 68 6.52 1.89 -4.57
N MET A 69 7.23 2.98 -4.30
CA MET A 69 7.44 3.56 -2.99
C MET A 69 6.25 4.40 -2.56
N TYR A 70 5.68 4.04 -1.41
CA TYR A 70 4.58 4.75 -0.79
C TYR A 70 4.94 5.25 0.60
N ARG A 71 4.24 6.29 1.05
CA ARG A 71 4.27 6.78 2.43
C ARG A 71 2.89 6.65 3.05
N GLU A 72 2.82 6.09 4.25
CA GLU A 72 1.56 5.84 4.92
C GLU A 72 1.06 7.07 5.70
N ILE A 73 -0.27 7.28 5.66
CA ILE A 73 -0.95 8.46 6.21
C ILE A 73 -1.86 7.98 7.35
N PHE A 74 -1.34 8.01 8.58
CA PHE A 74 -2.06 7.77 9.83
C PHE A 74 -2.56 6.35 10.15
#